data_AF-A0A5S9Y9M9-F1
#
_entry.id   AF-A0A5S9Y9M9-F1
#
_cell.length_a   1.000
_cell.length_b   1.000
_cell.length_c   1.000
_cell.angle_alpha   90.00
_cell.angle_beta   90.00
_cell.angle_gamma   90.00
#
_symmetry.space_group_name_H-M   'P 1'
#
loop_
_entity.id
_entity.type
_entity.pdbx_description
1 polymer ?
#
loop_
_entity_poly.entity_id
_entity_poly.type
_entity_poly.pdbx_seq_one_letter_code
_entity_poly.pdbx_strand_id
1 'polypeptide(L)'
;MSSRQSVRHPSHNHPLRGHKCEAKDEIICSGCDLDLVGAAFKCTKSSDCDYFLHKSCFELPRETNHKSHQPHTLTLIYSPKSTYTCNACGEYGSSFTYNCSICQYDVHVGCVSMPETVKREDHPHPLTLLYGSPYNQPGLVSKCDVCEDIVPDNLWSYYCKECDYATHLHSCKKEEEAKKEDQKGEGSKNSMNSELAAMLEAQREVERMQIEMHLAMQSALISKKANKAALNCI
;
A
#
# COMPACT_ATOMS: atom_id res chain seq x y z
N MET A 1 -11.53 -39.59 -10.98
CA MET A 1 -11.46 -38.36 -10.17
C MET A 1 -10.05 -37.80 -10.32
N SER A 2 -9.86 -36.73 -11.10
CA SER A 2 -8.52 -36.18 -11.32
C SER A 2 -8.08 -35.39 -10.09
N SER A 3 -7.15 -35.95 -9.32
CA SER A 3 -6.56 -35.27 -8.16
C SER A 3 -5.86 -34.01 -8.66
N ARG A 4 -6.24 -32.82 -8.16
CA ARG A 4 -5.57 -31.57 -8.55
C ARG A 4 -4.13 -31.63 -8.08
N GLN A 5 -3.19 -31.75 -9.03
CA GLN A 5 -1.76 -31.85 -8.76
C GLN A 5 -1.28 -30.62 -7.97
N SER A 6 -0.56 -30.86 -6.88
CA SER A 6 0.08 -29.81 -6.09
C SER A 6 1.48 -29.51 -6.62
N VAL A 7 1.92 -28.27 -6.52
CA VAL A 7 3.20 -27.77 -7.01
C VAL A 7 3.98 -27.07 -5.89
N ARG A 8 5.30 -27.08 -5.95
CA ARG A 8 6.15 -26.32 -5.01
C ARG A 8 6.45 -24.94 -5.60
N HIS A 9 6.62 -23.94 -4.74
CA HIS A 9 7.00 -22.59 -5.16
C HIS A 9 8.12 -22.03 -4.25
N PRO A 10 9.14 -21.33 -4.77
CA PRO A 10 10.28 -20.90 -3.95
C PRO A 10 9.94 -19.93 -2.82
N SER A 11 8.83 -19.19 -2.95
CA SER A 11 8.40 -18.22 -1.93
C SER A 11 7.74 -18.85 -0.70
N HIS A 12 7.43 -20.16 -0.72
CA HIS A 12 6.62 -20.77 0.31
C HIS A 12 6.95 -22.25 0.52
N ASN A 13 6.96 -22.70 1.78
CA ASN A 13 7.47 -24.03 2.14
C ASN A 13 6.47 -25.17 1.98
N HIS A 14 5.17 -24.87 1.85
CA HIS A 14 4.14 -25.86 1.61
C HIS A 14 3.81 -25.98 0.12
N PRO A 15 3.37 -27.17 -0.36
CA PRO A 15 2.82 -27.29 -1.70
C PRO A 15 1.60 -26.37 -1.89
N LEU A 16 1.49 -25.80 -3.08
CA LEU A 16 0.34 -25.02 -3.51
C LEU A 16 -0.51 -25.86 -4.46
N ARG A 17 -1.81 -25.57 -4.53
CA ARG A 17 -2.74 -26.17 -5.49
C ARG A 17 -3.51 -25.09 -6.24
N GLY A 18 -3.88 -25.40 -7.47
CA GLY A 18 -4.72 -24.52 -8.28
C GLY A 18 -6.05 -24.21 -7.58
N HIS A 19 -6.38 -22.94 -7.54
CA HIS A 19 -7.58 -22.37 -6.95
C HIS A 19 -8.18 -21.32 -7.89
N LYS A 20 -9.46 -21.01 -7.68
CA LYS A 20 -10.16 -19.95 -8.40
C LYS A 20 -10.80 -19.08 -7.33
N CYS A 21 -10.49 -17.80 -7.36
CA CYS A 21 -11.01 -16.80 -6.44
C CYS A 21 -11.99 -15.88 -7.17
N GLU A 22 -13.04 -15.48 -6.48
CA GLU A 22 -14.00 -14.48 -6.90
C GLU A 22 -13.79 -13.19 -6.10
N ALA A 23 -14.24 -12.05 -6.62
CA ALA A 23 -14.04 -10.76 -5.94
C ALA A 23 -14.64 -10.72 -4.52
N LYS A 24 -15.72 -11.47 -4.28
CA LYS A 24 -16.37 -11.59 -2.97
C LYS A 24 -15.56 -12.36 -1.92
N ASP A 25 -14.50 -13.06 -2.33
CA ASP A 25 -13.69 -13.85 -1.42
C ASP A 25 -12.73 -12.95 -0.62
N GLU A 26 -12.50 -11.70 -1.06
CA GLU A 26 -11.65 -10.69 -0.38
C GLU A 26 -10.24 -11.23 -0.02
N ILE A 27 -9.72 -12.15 -0.84
CA ILE A 27 -8.42 -12.77 -0.66
C ILE A 27 -7.34 -11.84 -1.20
N ILE A 28 -6.29 -11.60 -0.41
CA ILE A 28 -5.12 -10.84 -0.85
C ILE A 28 -4.01 -11.80 -1.31
N CYS A 29 -3.37 -11.45 -2.43
CA CYS A 29 -2.21 -12.18 -2.91
C CYS A 29 -0.98 -11.87 -2.07
N SER A 30 -0.35 -12.90 -1.48
CA SER A 30 0.88 -12.78 -0.69
C SER A 30 2.11 -12.32 -1.50
N GLY A 31 1.99 -12.29 -2.83
CA GLY A 31 3.08 -11.90 -3.73
C GLY A 31 3.08 -10.42 -4.10
N CYS A 32 1.91 -9.79 -4.21
CA CYS A 32 1.80 -8.40 -4.68
C CYS A 32 0.92 -7.50 -3.80
N ASP A 33 0.36 -8.04 -2.72
CA ASP A 33 -0.56 -7.33 -1.80
C ASP A 33 -1.82 -6.76 -2.47
N LEU A 34 -2.20 -7.26 -3.65
CA LEU A 34 -3.43 -6.89 -4.35
C LEU A 34 -4.51 -7.97 -4.23
N ASP A 35 -5.76 -7.53 -4.40
CA ASP A 35 -6.94 -8.41 -4.42
C ASP A 35 -6.79 -9.54 -5.45
N LEU A 36 -7.13 -10.74 -5.01
CA LEU A 36 -7.00 -11.96 -5.78
C LEU A 36 -8.32 -12.32 -6.45
N VAL A 37 -8.40 -12.03 -7.76
CA VAL A 37 -9.52 -12.43 -8.61
C VAL A 37 -9.04 -13.35 -9.72
N GLY A 38 -9.79 -14.42 -9.98
CA GLY A 38 -9.53 -15.35 -11.09
C GLY A 38 -8.63 -16.52 -10.69
N ALA A 39 -7.70 -16.90 -11.57
CA ALA A 39 -6.86 -18.09 -11.39
C ALA A 39 -5.75 -17.85 -10.38
N ALA A 40 -5.65 -18.76 -9.40
CA ALA A 40 -4.81 -18.60 -8.23
C ALA A 40 -4.11 -19.90 -7.84
N PHE A 41 -3.14 -19.79 -6.97
CA PHE A 41 -2.57 -20.89 -6.21
C PHE A 41 -2.79 -20.65 -4.73
N LYS A 42 -3.25 -21.68 -4.01
CA LYS A 42 -3.39 -21.61 -2.55
C LYS A 42 -2.62 -22.72 -1.87
N CYS A 43 -2.14 -22.45 -0.66
CA CYS A 43 -1.51 -23.45 0.18
C CYS A 43 -2.43 -24.67 0.40
N THR A 44 -1.83 -25.87 0.41
CA THR A 44 -2.56 -27.11 0.72
C THR A 44 -2.84 -27.26 2.22
N LYS A 45 -2.05 -26.60 3.08
CA LYS A 45 -2.23 -26.61 4.54
C LYS A 45 -3.26 -25.54 4.94
N SER A 46 -4.54 -25.83 4.77
CA SER A 46 -5.62 -24.83 4.90
C SER A 46 -6.02 -24.45 6.33
N SER A 47 -5.53 -25.12 7.38
CA SER A 47 -5.92 -24.80 8.76
C SER A 47 -5.15 -23.63 9.37
N ASP A 48 -3.90 -23.41 8.96
CA ASP A 48 -2.98 -22.46 9.63
C ASP A 48 -2.05 -21.72 8.64
N CYS A 49 -2.38 -21.72 7.35
CA CYS A 49 -1.53 -21.11 6.33
C CYS A 49 -2.37 -20.37 5.30
N ASP A 50 -2.49 -19.07 5.53
CA ASP A 50 -3.14 -18.14 4.61
C ASP A 50 -2.12 -17.65 3.57
N TYR A 51 -1.82 -18.52 2.60
CA TYR A 51 -0.85 -18.22 1.56
C TYR A 51 -1.47 -18.44 0.18
N PHE A 52 -1.61 -17.34 -0.55
CA PHE A 52 -2.29 -17.27 -1.84
C PHE A 52 -1.45 -16.47 -2.83
N LEU A 53 -1.41 -16.92 -4.08
CA LEU A 53 -0.75 -16.20 -5.17
C LEU A 53 -1.67 -16.11 -6.37
N HIS A 54 -1.73 -14.94 -7.03
CA HIS A 54 -2.21 -14.91 -8.41
C HIS A 54 -1.39 -15.88 -9.25
N LYS A 55 -1.99 -16.44 -10.29
CA LYS A 55 -1.25 -17.22 -11.28
C LYS A 55 -0.05 -16.43 -11.85
N SER A 56 -0.24 -15.14 -12.14
CA SER A 56 0.83 -14.26 -12.60
C SER A 56 1.97 -14.11 -11.58
N CYS A 57 1.64 -13.96 -10.29
CA CYS A 57 2.64 -13.88 -9.21
C CYS A 57 3.42 -15.19 -9.01
N PHE A 58 2.78 -16.33 -9.24
CA PHE A 58 3.42 -17.64 -9.22
C PHE A 58 4.40 -17.83 -10.40
N GLU A 59 4.11 -17.21 -11.55
CA GLU A 59 4.84 -17.37 -12.81
C GLU A 59 5.88 -16.25 -13.05
N LEU A 60 6.10 -15.36 -12.07
CA LEU A 60 7.03 -14.24 -12.20
C LEU A 60 8.45 -14.74 -12.52
N PRO A 61 9.14 -14.14 -13.50
CA PRO A 61 10.52 -14.48 -13.80
C PRO A 61 11.43 -14.11 -12.62
N ARG A 62 12.49 -14.90 -12.40
CA ARG A 62 13.45 -14.64 -11.32
C ARG A 62 14.26 -13.37 -11.55
N GLU A 63 14.47 -12.99 -12.81
CA GLU A 63 15.29 -11.87 -13.23
C GLU A 63 14.62 -11.14 -14.40
N THR A 64 14.81 -9.82 -14.47
CA THR A 64 14.29 -9.00 -15.57
C THR A 64 15.22 -7.83 -15.90
N ASN A 65 15.40 -7.57 -17.19
CA ASN A 65 16.11 -6.39 -17.70
C ASN A 65 15.09 -5.31 -18.03
N HIS A 66 14.69 -4.54 -17.01
CA HIS A 66 13.63 -3.56 -17.15
C HIS A 66 14.14 -2.22 -17.72
N LYS A 67 13.38 -1.56 -18.60
CA LYS A 67 13.80 -0.30 -19.24
C LYS A 67 14.04 0.85 -18.26
N SER A 68 13.36 0.83 -17.11
CA SER A 68 13.54 1.84 -16.06
C SER A 68 14.90 1.77 -15.36
N HIS A 69 15.60 0.64 -15.48
CA HIS A 69 16.84 0.40 -14.76
C HIS A 69 17.81 -0.38 -15.65
N GLN A 70 18.65 0.36 -16.36
CA GLN A 70 19.72 -0.18 -17.20
C GLN A 70 21.06 0.38 -16.70
N PRO A 71 22.17 -0.38 -16.81
CA PRO A 71 22.30 -1.69 -17.47
C PRO A 71 22.08 -2.89 -16.53
N HIS A 72 21.67 -2.67 -15.28
CA HIS A 72 21.58 -3.75 -14.29
C HIS A 72 20.28 -4.54 -14.39
N THR A 73 20.40 -5.86 -14.24
CA THR A 73 19.26 -6.76 -14.10
C THR A 73 18.63 -6.62 -12.71
N LEU A 74 17.29 -6.61 -12.65
CA LEU A 74 16.55 -6.70 -11.40
C LEU A 74 16.29 -8.16 -11.04
N THR A 75 16.48 -8.52 -9.78
CA THR A 75 16.23 -9.86 -9.25
C THR A 75 14.99 -9.88 -8.37
N LEU A 76 14.14 -10.88 -8.55
CA LEU A 76 12.94 -11.09 -7.75
C LEU A 76 13.31 -11.57 -6.34
N ILE A 77 12.82 -10.87 -5.33
CA ILE A 77 12.91 -11.23 -3.91
C ILE A 77 11.49 -11.55 -3.41
N TYR A 78 11.29 -12.78 -2.95
CA TYR A 78 9.98 -13.25 -2.48
C TYR A 78 9.65 -12.86 -1.02
N SER A 79 10.65 -12.54 -0.22
CA SER A 79 10.47 -12.25 1.21
C SER A 79 11.51 -11.21 1.62
N PRO A 80 11.25 -9.92 1.35
CA PRO A 80 12.15 -8.86 1.79
C PRO A 80 12.22 -8.86 3.33
N LYS A 81 13.40 -8.56 3.89
CA LYS A 81 13.62 -8.60 5.34
C LYS A 81 12.93 -7.46 6.10
N SER A 82 12.58 -6.40 5.39
CA SER A 82 11.92 -5.20 5.90
C SER A 82 11.01 -4.64 4.81
N THR A 83 10.18 -3.67 5.18
CA THR A 83 9.50 -2.83 4.20
C THR A 83 10.52 -2.10 3.32
N TYR A 84 10.12 -1.79 2.09
CA TYR A 84 10.91 -1.02 1.13
C TYR A 84 10.04 0.09 0.53
N THR A 85 10.68 1.06 -0.12
CA THR A 85 10.00 2.12 -0.88
C THR A 85 10.19 1.85 -2.36
N CYS A 86 9.10 1.82 -3.12
CA CYS A 86 9.15 1.55 -4.54
C CYS A 86 9.64 2.76 -5.34
N ASN A 87 10.70 2.57 -6.13
CA ASN A 87 11.25 3.62 -7.01
C ASN A 87 10.34 3.99 -8.18
N ALA A 88 9.29 3.21 -8.45
CA ALA A 88 8.33 3.52 -9.50
C ALA A 88 7.19 4.43 -9.00
N CYS A 89 6.57 4.10 -7.86
CA CYS A 89 5.38 4.80 -7.39
C CYS A 89 5.58 5.60 -6.10
N GLY A 90 6.71 5.43 -5.41
CA GLY A 90 6.98 6.07 -4.12
C GLY A 90 6.29 5.40 -2.92
N GLU A 91 5.38 4.45 -3.16
CA GLU A 91 4.65 3.75 -2.10
C GLU A 91 5.50 2.67 -1.43
N TYR A 92 5.16 2.36 -0.18
CA TYR A 92 5.81 1.27 0.56
C TYR A 92 5.37 -0.10 0.05
N GLY A 93 6.24 -1.10 0.20
CA GLY A 93 5.95 -2.49 -0.09
C GLY A 93 6.53 -3.43 0.96
N SER A 94 5.90 -4.59 1.12
CA SER A 94 6.36 -5.66 2.02
C SER A 94 6.33 -7.06 1.39
N SER A 95 5.64 -7.20 0.25
CA SER A 95 5.53 -8.43 -0.55
C SER A 95 6.71 -8.63 -1.50
N PHE A 96 6.50 -9.37 -2.60
CA PHE A 96 7.55 -9.59 -3.59
C PHE A 96 7.99 -8.27 -4.23
N THR A 97 9.28 -8.16 -4.49
CA THR A 97 9.90 -6.99 -5.11
C THR A 97 10.94 -7.40 -6.13
N TYR A 98 11.09 -6.60 -7.19
CA TYR A 98 12.26 -6.65 -8.04
C TYR A 98 13.30 -5.67 -7.51
N ASN A 99 14.47 -6.18 -7.17
CA ASN A 99 15.54 -5.42 -6.53
C ASN A 99 16.82 -5.45 -7.37
N CYS A 100 17.49 -4.31 -7.46
CA CYS A 100 18.90 -4.22 -7.82
C CYS A 100 19.73 -3.95 -6.56
N SER A 101 20.50 -4.93 -6.12
CA SER A 101 21.34 -4.80 -4.91
C SER A 101 22.48 -3.80 -5.07
N ILE A 102 22.93 -3.55 -6.30
CA ILE A 102 24.01 -2.60 -6.60
C ILE A 102 23.51 -1.16 -6.43
N CYS A 103 22.33 -0.86 -6.96
CA CYS A 103 21.79 0.49 -6.98
C CYS A 103 20.81 0.77 -5.84
N GLN A 104 20.44 -0.24 -5.05
CA GLN A 104 19.34 -0.17 -4.07
C GLN A 104 18.05 0.33 -4.74
N TYR A 105 17.71 -0.32 -5.86
CA TYR A 105 16.54 0.01 -6.67
C TYR A 105 15.48 -1.07 -6.49
N ASP A 106 14.39 -0.73 -5.80
CA ASP A 106 13.29 -1.62 -5.46
C ASP A 106 12.02 -1.21 -6.21
N VAL A 107 11.36 -2.17 -6.85
CA VAL A 107 10.12 -1.93 -7.59
C VAL A 107 9.12 -3.03 -7.29
N HIS A 108 7.88 -2.65 -6.96
CA HIS A 108 6.80 -3.63 -6.82
C HIS A 108 6.65 -4.46 -8.09
N VAL A 109 6.33 -5.74 -7.95
CA VAL A 109 6.08 -6.64 -9.08
C VAL A 109 4.96 -6.13 -10.00
N GLY A 110 3.97 -5.43 -9.43
CA GLY A 110 2.90 -4.76 -10.18
C GLY A 110 3.42 -3.58 -11.00
N CYS A 111 4.26 -2.72 -10.43
CA CYS A 111 4.82 -1.57 -11.13
C CYS A 111 5.71 -2.00 -12.32
N VAL A 112 6.52 -3.05 -12.19
CA VAL A 112 7.32 -3.61 -13.30
C VAL A 112 6.44 -4.09 -14.47
N SER A 113 5.19 -4.46 -14.19
CA SER A 113 4.24 -4.97 -15.20
C SER A 113 3.38 -3.87 -15.82
N MET A 114 3.61 -2.59 -15.47
CA MET A 114 2.82 -1.48 -16.00
C MET A 114 3.02 -1.34 -17.52
N PRO A 115 1.94 -1.14 -18.28
CA PRO A 115 2.04 -1.02 -19.73
C PRO A 115 2.78 0.25 -20.13
N GLU A 116 3.59 0.19 -21.19
CA GLU A 116 4.33 1.36 -21.70
C GLU A 116 3.42 2.44 -22.26
N THR A 117 2.18 2.09 -22.62
CA THR A 117 1.20 3.03 -23.15
C THR A 117 -0.18 2.69 -22.62
N VAL A 118 -0.92 3.71 -22.19
CA VAL A 118 -2.31 3.59 -21.73
C VAL A 118 -3.20 4.56 -22.48
N LYS A 119 -4.46 4.17 -22.64
CA LYS A 119 -5.53 5.09 -23.07
C LYS A 119 -6.37 5.42 -21.85
N ARG A 120 -6.79 6.67 -21.75
CA ARG A 120 -7.71 7.12 -20.73
C ARG A 120 -9.00 7.60 -21.39
N GLU A 121 -10.10 7.59 -20.66
CA GLU A 121 -11.40 8.05 -21.16
C GLU A 121 -11.49 9.58 -21.15
N ASP A 122 -10.78 10.23 -20.21
CA ASP A 122 -10.74 11.68 -20.03
C ASP A 122 -9.66 12.38 -20.87
N HIS A 123 -8.91 11.63 -21.69
CA HIS A 123 -7.85 12.19 -22.52
C HIS A 123 -7.78 11.51 -23.91
N PRO A 124 -7.76 12.27 -25.03
CA PRO A 124 -7.91 11.71 -26.38
C PRO A 124 -6.68 10.94 -26.89
N HIS A 125 -5.47 11.31 -26.47
CA HIS A 125 -4.24 10.69 -26.94
C HIS A 125 -3.78 9.56 -26.00
N PRO A 126 -3.02 8.56 -26.48
CA PRO A 126 -2.37 7.61 -25.60
C PRO A 126 -1.29 8.29 -24.76
N LEU A 127 -1.21 7.93 -23.47
CA LEU A 127 -0.14 8.38 -22.58
C LEU A 127 0.98 7.35 -22.57
N THR A 128 2.23 7.82 -22.61
CA THR A 128 3.43 6.99 -22.55
C THR A 128 3.97 6.95 -21.12
N LEU A 129 4.41 5.78 -20.66
CA LEU A 129 5.07 5.62 -19.37
C LEU A 129 6.47 6.26 -19.40
N LEU A 130 6.71 7.16 -18.45
CA LEU A 130 8.01 7.76 -18.18
C LEU A 130 8.57 7.23 -16.86
N TYR A 131 9.88 7.05 -16.79
CA TYR A 131 10.60 6.56 -15.61
C TYR A 131 11.23 7.69 -14.77
N GLY A 132 10.77 8.92 -14.98
CA GLY A 132 11.24 10.15 -14.34
C GLY A 132 10.57 11.37 -14.98
N SER A 133 11.09 12.57 -14.70
CA SER A 133 10.51 13.83 -15.17
C SER A 133 10.39 13.90 -16.70
N PRO A 134 9.27 14.42 -17.25
CA PRO A 134 9.19 14.76 -18.67
C PRO A 134 10.11 15.92 -19.07
N TYR A 135 10.61 16.68 -18.09
CA TYR A 135 11.44 17.86 -18.32
C TYR A 135 12.89 17.60 -17.88
N ASN A 136 13.83 18.02 -18.71
CA ASN A 136 15.26 17.94 -18.39
C ASN A 136 15.79 19.19 -17.66
N GLN A 137 14.90 20.09 -17.22
CA GLN A 137 15.27 21.36 -16.59
C GLN A 137 15.06 21.32 -15.07
N PRO A 138 16.08 21.66 -14.27
CA PRO A 138 15.94 21.73 -12.82
C PRO A 138 14.86 22.73 -12.39
N GLY A 139 13.93 22.28 -11.54
CA GLY A 139 12.92 23.14 -10.91
C GLY A 139 11.58 23.22 -11.65
N LEU A 140 11.45 22.61 -12.83
CA LEU A 140 10.14 22.49 -13.49
C LEU A 140 9.38 21.29 -12.93
N VAL A 141 8.41 21.57 -12.07
CA VAL A 141 7.54 20.52 -11.49
C VAL A 141 6.36 20.23 -12.42
N SER A 142 6.18 18.96 -12.77
CA SER A 142 4.98 18.50 -13.46
C SER A 142 3.83 18.36 -12.46
N LYS A 143 2.62 18.75 -12.86
CA LYS A 143 1.40 18.53 -12.09
C LYS A 143 0.57 17.44 -12.74
N CYS A 144 -0.19 16.71 -11.94
CA CYS A 144 -1.13 15.73 -12.42
C CYS A 144 -2.37 16.43 -12.95
N ASP A 145 -2.73 16.23 -14.22
CA ASP A 145 -3.94 16.80 -14.82
C ASP A 145 -5.26 16.23 -14.27
N VAL A 146 -5.19 15.21 -13.41
CA VAL A 146 -6.37 14.56 -12.80
C VAL A 146 -6.67 15.13 -11.42
N CYS A 147 -5.67 15.28 -10.56
CA CYS A 147 -5.84 15.73 -9.17
C CYS A 147 -5.12 17.06 -8.85
N GLU A 148 -4.41 17.65 -9.81
CA GLU A 148 -3.68 18.91 -9.69
C GLU A 148 -2.48 18.91 -8.72
N ASP A 149 -2.20 17.78 -8.07
CA ASP A 149 -1.02 17.59 -7.22
C ASP A 149 0.28 17.46 -8.02
N ILE A 150 1.40 17.65 -7.34
CA ILE A 150 2.73 17.49 -7.91
C ILE A 150 2.97 16.01 -8.27
N VAL A 151 3.52 15.78 -9.47
CA VAL A 151 4.09 14.50 -9.89
C VAL A 151 5.60 14.57 -9.63
N PRO A 152 6.15 13.82 -8.67
CA PRO A 152 7.58 13.89 -8.36
C PRO A 152 8.45 13.46 -9.54
N ASP A 153 9.50 14.22 -9.82
CA ASP A 153 10.41 14.03 -10.96
C ASP A 153 11.20 12.71 -10.93
N ASN A 154 11.29 12.07 -9.76
CA ASN A 154 12.01 10.82 -9.54
C ASN A 154 11.11 9.58 -9.55
N LEU A 155 9.80 9.75 -9.74
CA LEU A 155 8.83 8.67 -9.82
C LEU A 155 8.37 8.46 -11.27
N TRP A 156 7.73 7.33 -11.53
CA TRP A 156 7.16 7.04 -12.83
C TRP A 156 5.82 7.76 -12.99
N SER A 157 5.52 8.11 -14.22
CA SER A 157 4.31 8.85 -14.58
C SER A 157 3.84 8.44 -15.97
N TYR A 158 2.57 8.67 -16.26
CA TYR A 158 2.06 8.61 -17.62
C TYR A 158 2.00 10.01 -18.19
N TYR A 159 2.50 10.19 -19.41
CA TYR A 159 2.63 11.49 -20.04
C TYR A 159 2.24 11.47 -21.51
N CYS A 160 1.47 12.47 -21.93
CA CYS A 160 1.19 12.76 -23.33
C CYS A 160 1.97 14.02 -23.76
N LYS A 161 2.94 13.83 -24.65
CA LYS A 161 3.74 14.93 -25.20
C LYS A 161 2.95 15.90 -26.07
N GLU A 162 1.88 15.44 -26.71
CA GLU A 162 1.08 16.26 -27.63
C GLU A 162 0.27 17.32 -26.89
N CYS A 163 -0.18 17.00 -25.67
CA CYS A 163 -1.02 17.86 -24.86
C CYS A 163 -0.33 18.41 -23.61
N ASP A 164 0.93 18.02 -23.35
CA ASP A 164 1.62 18.29 -22.09
C ASP A 164 0.81 17.79 -20.87
N TYR A 165 0.19 16.60 -21.01
CA TYR A 165 -0.74 16.02 -20.04
C TYR A 165 -0.03 14.92 -19.24
N ALA A 166 0.04 15.04 -17.91
CA ALA A 166 0.72 14.12 -17.02
C ALA A 166 -0.22 13.55 -15.95
N THR A 167 0.02 12.29 -15.55
CA THR A 167 -0.64 11.66 -14.41
C THR A 167 0.36 10.88 -13.56
N HIS A 168 0.04 10.66 -12.28
CA HIS A 168 0.76 9.70 -11.46
C HIS A 168 0.71 8.28 -12.08
N LEU A 169 1.65 7.41 -11.69
CA LEU A 169 1.70 6.02 -12.19
C LEU A 169 0.41 5.25 -11.88
N HIS A 170 -0.07 5.39 -10.64
CA HIS A 170 -1.32 4.80 -10.18
C HIS A 170 -2.45 5.83 -10.28
N SER A 171 -3.69 5.35 -10.37
CA SER A 171 -4.87 6.20 -10.50
C SER A 171 -4.99 7.20 -9.35
N CYS A 172 -5.16 8.47 -9.69
CA CYS A 172 -5.46 9.55 -8.75
C CYS A 172 -6.95 9.52 -8.42
N LYS A 173 -7.31 9.68 -7.14
CA LYS A 173 -8.69 10.03 -6.78
C LYS A 173 -8.84 11.53 -6.98
N LYS A 174 -9.91 11.96 -7.65
CA LYS A 174 -10.37 13.34 -7.47
C LYS A 174 -10.87 13.42 -6.04
N GLU A 175 -10.19 14.15 -5.17
CA GLU A 175 -10.81 14.56 -3.93
C GLU A 175 -12.01 15.43 -4.35
N GLU A 176 -13.24 14.96 -4.12
CA GLU A 176 -14.37 15.86 -4.19
C GLU A 176 -14.13 16.92 -3.13
N GLU A 177 -13.89 18.16 -3.57
CA GLU A 177 -13.72 19.30 -2.69
C GLU A 177 -14.85 19.30 -1.65
N ALA A 178 -14.51 19.03 -0.40
CA ALA A 178 -15.39 19.26 0.72
C ALA A 178 -15.63 20.77 0.79
N LYS A 179 -16.67 21.24 0.08
CA LYS A 179 -17.14 22.62 0.14
C LYS A 179 -17.39 22.97 1.60
N LYS A 180 -16.52 23.82 2.15
CA LYS A 180 -16.81 24.62 3.33
C LYS A 180 -17.87 25.63 2.91
N GLU A 181 -19.13 25.33 3.19
CA GLU A 181 -20.21 26.32 3.13
C GLU A 181 -20.78 26.52 4.53
N ASP A 182 -20.49 27.71 5.08
CA ASP A 182 -21.23 28.28 6.19
C ASP A 182 -22.69 28.57 5.75
N GLN A 183 -23.63 27.99 6.49
CA GLN A 183 -25.01 28.43 6.76
C GLN A 183 -26.00 28.69 5.60
N LYS A 184 -26.99 27.79 5.43
CA LYS A 184 -28.41 27.92 5.90
C LYS A 184 -29.34 26.94 5.18
N GLY A 185 -30.16 26.23 5.96
CA GLY A 185 -31.52 25.85 5.56
C GLY A 185 -31.75 24.42 5.04
N GLU A 186 -32.36 23.61 5.91
CA GLU A 186 -33.39 22.59 5.63
C GLU A 186 -33.01 21.26 4.92
N GLY A 187 -33.16 20.15 5.66
CA GLY A 187 -33.84 18.97 5.09
C GLY A 187 -33.08 17.64 4.95
N SER A 188 -32.67 17.03 6.07
CA SER A 188 -32.76 15.59 6.38
C SER A 188 -32.14 14.53 5.43
N LYS A 189 -30.97 14.02 5.82
CA LYS A 189 -30.64 12.59 6.00
C LYS A 189 -29.18 12.45 6.49
N ASN A 190 -28.97 12.27 7.80
CA ASN A 190 -27.74 11.66 8.34
C ASN A 190 -27.96 11.27 9.81
N SER A 191 -28.61 10.13 10.05
CA SER A 191 -28.91 9.67 11.41
C SER A 191 -27.81 8.78 12.01
N MET A 192 -26.82 8.29 11.25
CA MET A 192 -25.84 7.32 11.81
C MET A 192 -24.42 7.85 11.99
N ASN A 193 -24.02 8.96 11.37
CA ASN A 193 -22.65 9.48 11.51
C ASN A 193 -22.44 10.33 12.78
N SER A 194 -23.51 10.90 13.36
CA SER A 194 -23.41 11.67 14.60
C SER A 194 -23.21 10.77 15.83
N GLU A 195 -23.76 9.57 15.80
CA GLU A 195 -23.73 8.64 16.94
C GLU A 195 -22.36 7.98 17.07
N LEU A 196 -21.72 7.63 15.95
CA LEU A 196 -20.34 7.12 15.94
C LEU A 196 -19.32 8.15 16.43
N ALA A 197 -19.49 9.43 16.08
CA ALA A 197 -18.62 10.50 16.54
C ALA A 197 -18.73 10.71 18.07
N ALA A 198 -19.97 10.75 18.60
CA ALA A 198 -20.21 10.87 20.03
C ALA A 198 -19.68 9.66 20.82
N MET A 199 -19.80 8.44 20.27
CA MET A 199 -19.26 7.23 20.89
C MET A 199 -17.71 7.25 20.92
N LEU A 200 -17.06 7.70 19.86
CA LEU A 200 -15.59 7.81 19.82
C LEU A 200 -15.06 8.89 20.77
N GLU A 201 -15.78 9.99 20.95
CA GLU A 201 -15.45 11.03 21.92
C GLU A 201 -15.60 10.53 23.36
N ALA A 202 -16.71 9.85 23.68
CA ALA A 202 -16.91 9.22 24.98
C ALA A 202 -15.83 8.16 25.28
N GLN A 203 -15.40 7.38 24.27
CA GLN A 203 -14.35 6.39 24.45
C GLN A 203 -12.99 7.03 24.77
N ARG A 204 -12.66 8.15 24.12
CA ARG A 204 -11.44 8.93 24.41
C ARG A 204 -11.47 9.55 25.80
N GLU A 205 -12.63 9.97 26.29
CA GLU A 205 -12.79 10.51 27.65
C GLU A 205 -12.59 9.43 28.72
N VAL A 206 -13.16 8.25 28.52
CA VAL A 206 -12.97 7.10 29.41
C VAL A 206 -11.49 6.70 29.47
N GLU A 207 -10.80 6.65 28.33
CA GLU A 207 -9.36 6.36 28.28
C GLU A 207 -8.53 7.41 29.02
N ARG A 208 -8.85 8.70 28.87
CA ARG A 208 -8.19 9.78 29.63
C ARG A 208 -8.37 9.60 31.14
N MET A 209 -9.59 9.37 31.60
CA MET A 209 -9.87 9.17 33.03
C MET A 209 -9.16 7.94 33.59
N GLN A 210 -9.04 6.85 32.82
CA GLN A 210 -8.30 5.65 33.23
C GLN A 210 -6.79 5.93 33.39
N ILE A 211 -6.21 6.69 32.46
CA ILE A 211 -4.80 7.08 32.54
C ILE A 211 -4.56 7.96 33.78
N GLU A 212 -5.40 8.96 34.02
CA GLU A 212 -5.27 9.85 35.18
C GLU A 212 -5.41 9.09 36.50
N MET A 213 -6.36 8.17 36.60
CA MET A 213 -6.53 7.31 37.79
C MET A 213 -5.31 6.42 38.02
N HIS A 214 -4.72 5.86 36.95
CA HIS A 214 -3.51 5.05 37.06
C HIS A 214 -2.31 5.87 37.58
N LEU A 215 -2.13 7.09 37.06
CA LEU A 215 -1.07 8.01 37.49
C LEU A 215 -1.24 8.42 38.96
N ALA A 216 -2.47 8.73 39.39
CA ALA A 216 -2.78 9.07 40.79
C ALA A 216 -2.51 7.89 41.74
N MET A 217 -2.82 6.66 41.33
CA MET A 217 -2.53 5.48 42.13
C MET A 217 -1.03 5.23 42.25
N GLN A 218 -0.27 5.42 41.17
CA GLN A 218 1.19 5.30 41.19
C GLN A 218 1.85 6.36 42.09
N SER A 219 1.40 7.62 42.03
CA SER A 219 1.96 8.69 42.86
C SER A 219 1.70 8.47 44.37
N ALA A 220 0.52 7.94 44.71
CA ALA A 220 0.19 7.55 46.08
C ALA A 220 1.07 6.37 46.57
N LEU A 221 1.36 5.40 45.71
CA LEU A 221 2.26 4.29 46.03
C LEU A 221 3.71 4.76 46.22
N ILE A 222 4.19 5.68 45.39
CA ILE A 222 5.52 6.29 45.54
C ILE A 222 5.61 7.04 46.87
N SER A 223 4.59 7.83 47.22
CA SER A 223 4.54 8.58 48.48
C SER A 223 4.52 7.64 49.70
N LYS A 224 3.75 6.54 49.65
CA LYS A 224 3.74 5.52 50.71
C LYS A 224 5.09 4.81 50.86
N LYS A 225 5.79 4.52 49.76
CA LYS A 225 7.13 3.93 49.78
C LYS A 225 8.17 4.90 50.36
N ALA A 226 8.11 6.19 50.02
CA ALA A 226 8.99 7.23 50.58
C ALA A 226 8.81 7.38 52.10
N ASN A 227 7.56 7.40 52.58
CA ASN A 227 7.27 7.49 54.01
C ASN A 227 7.72 6.23 54.79
N LYS A 228 7.58 5.04 54.20
CA LYS A 228 8.07 3.79 54.79
C LYS A 228 9.61 3.74 54.87
N ALA A 229 10.30 4.31 53.88
CA ALA A 229 11.76 4.42 53.89
C ALA A 229 12.24 5.41 54.98
N ALA A 230 11.55 6.54 55.16
CA ALA A 230 11.87 7.51 56.20
C ALA A 230 11.68 6.97 57.63
N LEU A 231 10.66 6.13 57.85
CA LEU A 231 10.40 5.48 59.15
C LEU A 231 11.42 4.39 59.52
N ASN A 232 12.12 3.81 58.54
CA ASN A 232 13.13 2.76 58.76
C ASN A 232 14.55 3.32 58.98
N CYS A 233 14.73 4.65 59.00
CA CYS A 233 16.01 5.33 59.20
C CYS A 233 16.15 6.01 60.58
N ILE A 234 15.27 5.68 61.53
CA ILE A 234 15.32 6.09 62.96
C ILE A 234 15.49 4.81 63.79
#